data_AF-A0A1M7PFW6-F1
#
_entry.id   AF-A0A1M7PFW6-F1
#
_cell.length_a   1.000
_cell.length_b   1.000
_cell.length_c   1.000
_cell.angle_alpha   90.00
_cell.angle_beta   90.00
_cell.angle_gamma   90.00
#
_symmetry.space_group_name_H-M   'P 1'
#
loop_
_entity.id
_entity.type
_entity.pdbx_description
1 polymer ?
#
loop_
_entity_poly.entity_id
_entity_poly.type
_entity_poly.pdbx_seq_one_letter_code
_entity_poly.pdbx_strand_id
1 'polypeptide(L)' 'MGKMKTIEINFEDFLITTGKTKMDILVIHAFFSNYSGWSDNIPLEKVKVAIDNSQN' A
#
# COMPACT_ATOMS: atom_id res chain seq x y z
N MET A 1 17.65 -3.37 16.29
CA MET A 1 16.45 -3.19 15.44
C MET A 1 16.88 -2.42 14.19
N GLY A 2 17.20 -3.09 13.08
CA GLY A 2 17.62 -2.40 11.86
C GLY A 2 16.40 -1.73 11.22
N LYS A 3 16.46 -0.41 10.95
CA LYS A 3 15.45 0.23 10.10
C LYS A 3 15.51 -0.43 8.73
N MET A 4 14.43 -1.10 8.33
CA MET A 4 14.26 -1.65 7.00
C MET A 4 14.41 -0.51 5.98
N LYS A 5 15.37 -0.64 5.07
CA LYS A 5 15.71 0.42 4.13
C LYS A 5 14.60 0.54 3.08
N THR A 6 14.03 1.72 2.93
CA THR A 6 13.13 2.02 1.81
C THR A 6 13.88 1.80 0.49
N ILE A 7 13.26 1.04 -0.42
CA ILE A 7 13.76 0.81 -1.77
C ILE A 7 12.95 1.70 -2.70
N GLU A 8 13.64 2.42 -3.58
CA GLU A 8 13.03 3.27 -4.61
C GLU A 8 13.68 2.99 -5.95
N ILE A 9 12.88 2.76 -6.97
CA ILE A 9 13.30 2.47 -8.33
C ILE A 9 12.50 3.39 -9.25
N ASN A 10 13.20 4.22 -10.02
CA ASN A 10 12.59 4.95 -11.11
C ASN A 10 12.54 4.03 -12.33
N PHE A 11 11.37 3.85 -12.92
CA PHE A 11 11.11 3.08 -14.12
C PHE A 11 10.37 3.95 -15.11
N GLU A 12 11.10 4.51 -16.09
CA GLU A 12 10.57 5.50 -17.03
C GLU A 12 9.91 6.67 -16.26
N ASP A 13 8.61 6.91 -16.47
CA ASP A 13 7.83 7.96 -15.82
C ASP A 13 7.22 7.53 -14.47
N PHE A 14 7.56 6.33 -13.99
CA PHE A 14 7.00 5.76 -12.75
C PHE A 14 8.04 5.64 -11.64
N LEU A 15 7.59 5.84 -10.40
CA LEU A 15 8.34 5.57 -9.19
C LEU A 15 7.77 4.34 -8.49
N ILE A 16 8.57 3.28 -8.37
CA ILE A 16 8.26 2.10 -7.57
C ILE A 16 8.97 2.25 -6.23
N THR A 17 8.21 2.27 -5.12
CA THR A 17 8.76 2.49 -3.78
C THR A 17 8.13 1.56 -2.75
N THR A 18 8.93 1.11 -1.78
CA THR A 18 8.44 0.44 -0.56
C THR A 18 8.15 1.44 0.57
N GLY A 19 8.24 2.74 0.29
CA GLY A 19 7.97 3.82 1.24
C GLY A 19 6.48 3.96 1.53
N LYS A 20 6.03 3.39 2.67
CA LYS A 20 4.63 3.46 3.12
C LYS A 20 4.08 4.90 3.21
N THR A 21 4.94 5.90 3.44
CA THR A 21 4.56 7.32 3.50
C THR A 21 4.15 7.91 2.15
N LYS A 22 4.51 7.28 1.03
CA LYS A 22 4.13 7.70 -0.33
C LYS A 22 2.85 7.01 -0.81
N MET A 23 2.23 6.15 0.01
CA MET A 23 1.00 5.45 -0.34
C MET A 23 -0.23 6.30 -0.02
N ASP A 24 -1.15 6.42 -0.98
CA ASP A 24 -2.48 6.97 -0.73
C ASP A 24 -3.42 5.85 -0.29
N ILE A 25 -3.60 5.75 1.03
CA ILE A 25 -4.41 4.70 1.66
C ILE A 25 -5.89 4.80 1.22
N LEU A 26 -6.40 5.99 0.93
CA LEU A 26 -7.80 6.16 0.50
C LEU A 26 -8.00 5.64 -0.91
N VAL A 27 -7.07 5.89 -1.82
CA VAL A 27 -7.10 5.33 -3.18
C VAL A 27 -6.97 3.81 -3.14
N ILE A 28 -6.06 3.27 -2.33
CA ILE A 28 -5.89 1.82 -2.13
C ILE A 28 -7.18 1.19 -1.58
N HIS A 29 -7.79 1.80 -0.55
CA HIS A 29 -9.04 1.34 0.03
C HIS A 29 -10.18 1.38 -0.98
N ALA A 30 -10.33 2.48 -1.73
CA ALA A 30 -11.34 2.59 -2.77
C ALA A 30 -11.17 1.52 -3.85
N PHE A 31 -9.93 1.21 -4.26
CA PHE A 31 -9.63 0.14 -5.19
C PHE A 31 -10.06 -1.23 -4.64
N PHE A 32 -9.61 -1.60 -3.43
CA PHE A 32 -9.95 -2.89 -2.84
C PHE A 32 -11.44 -3.04 -2.52
N SER A 33 -12.10 -1.98 -2.05
CA SER A 33 -13.49 -2.03 -1.62
C SER A 33 -14.48 -2.11 -2.79
N ASN A 34 -14.11 -1.61 -3.98
CA ASN A 34 -15.07 -1.43 -5.08
C ASN A 34 -14.66 -2.08 -6.41
N TYR A 35 -13.39 -2.46 -6.59
CA TYR A 35 -12.89 -2.90 -7.91
C TYR A 35 -12.16 -4.24 -7.91
N SER A 36 -11.65 -4.74 -6.77
CA SER A 36 -10.84 -5.98 -6.76
C SER A 36 -11.65 -7.28 -6.73
N GLY A 37 -12.93 -7.25 -6.34
CA GLY A 37 -13.82 -8.43 -6.28
C GLY A 37 -13.54 -9.39 -5.12
N TRP A 38 -12.29 -9.51 -4.66
CA TRP A 38 -11.89 -10.38 -3.54
C TRP A 38 -11.80 -9.64 -2.19
N SER A 39 -11.97 -8.33 -2.17
CA SER A 39 -11.95 -7.50 -0.96
C SER A 39 -13.10 -6.50 -0.92
N ASP A 40 -14.22 -6.85 -1.57
CA ASP A 40 -15.40 -6.00 -1.64
C ASP A 40 -15.85 -5.56 -0.26
N ASN A 41 -16.12 -4.25 -0.13
CA ASN A 41 -16.49 -3.58 1.13
C ASN A 41 -15.49 -3.79 2.29
N ILE A 42 -14.21 -4.05 2.01
CA ILE A 42 -13.19 -4.14 3.07
C ILE A 42 -13.17 -2.84 3.90
N PRO A 43 -13.19 -2.89 5.24
CA PRO A 43 -13.09 -1.69 6.06
C PRO A 43 -11.72 -1.01 5.91
N LEU A 44 -11.71 0.33 5.90
CA LEU A 44 -10.47 1.12 5.81
C LEU A 44 -9.42 0.73 6.86
N GLU A 45 -9.86 0.44 8.09
CA GLU A 45 -8.96 0.03 9.18
C GLU A 45 -8.26 -1.31 8.89
N LYS A 46 -8.90 -2.23 8.15
CA LYS A 46 -8.26 -3.48 7.73
C LYS A 46 -7.16 -3.22 6.71
N VAL A 47 -7.36 -2.26 5.80
CA VAL A 47 -6.33 -1.83 4.84
C VAL A 47 -5.14 -1.20 5.55
N LYS A 48 -5.38 -0.32 6.53
CA LYS A 48 -4.31 0.27 7.36
C LYS A 48 -3.49 -0.80 8.08
N VAL A 49 -4.17 -1.72 8.78
CA VAL A 49 -3.50 -2.84 9.47
C VAL A 49 -2.70 -3.71 8.49
N ALA A 50 -3.21 -3.97 7.29
CA ALA A 50 -2.49 -4.73 6.27
C ALA A 50 -1.23 -4.00 5.79
N ILE A 51 -1.30 -2.69 5.56
CA ILE A 51 -0.14 -1.88 5.18
C ILE A 51 0.89 -1.85 6.32
N ASP A 52 0.46 -1.68 7.57
CA ASP A 52 1.36 -1.64 8.72
C ASP A 52 2.08 -2.97 8.94
N ASN A 53 1.36 -4.09 8.79
CA ASN A 53 1.90 -5.44 8.92
C ASN A 53 2.51 -6.00 7.63
N SER A 54 2.49 -5.26 6.52
CA SER A 54 3.16 -5.64 5.29
C SER A 54 4.66 -5.74 5.57
N GLN A 55 5.19 -6.96 5.45
CA GLN A 55 6.61 -7.27 5.56
C GLN A 55 7.26 -7.06 4.18
N ASN A 56 8.36 -6.29 4.14
CA ASN A 56 9.27 -6.33 2.98
C ASN A 56 10.30 -7.44 3.19
#